data_AF-A0A2V7CIU5-F1
#
_entry.id   AF-A0A2V7CIU5-F1
#
_cell.length_a   1.000
_cell.length_b   1.000
_cell.length_c   1.000
_cell.angle_alpha   90.00
_cell.angle_beta   90.00
_cell.angle_gamma   90.00
#
_symmetry.space_group_name_H-M   'P 1'
#
loop_
_entity.id
_entity.type
_entity.pdbx_description
1 polymer ?
#
loop_
_entity_poly.entity_id
_entity_poly.type
_entity_poly.pdbx_seq_one_letter_code
_entity_poly.pdbx_strand_id
1 'polypeptide(L)'
;MLNSIAFAHSLAILSGGLYIAFYVLAVVWRDAFRFLFNAQFFGADVAALMPQQLTYGGFLGTLVGLIACAWVVGFAWAWLYNRLAAQQAP
;
A
#
# COMPACT_ATOMS: atom_id res chain seq x y z
N MET A 1 -23.91 -0.94 1.65
CA MET A 1 -22.97 -1.98 2.14
C MET A 1 -21.82 -2.10 1.16
N LEU A 2 -20.59 -2.17 1.65
CA LEU A 2 -19.39 -2.40 0.84
C LEU A 2 -19.33 -3.86 0.38
N ASN A 3 -18.94 -4.11 -0.87
CA ASN A 3 -18.59 -5.46 -1.30
C ASN A 3 -17.18 -5.78 -0.81
N SER A 4 -17.08 -6.66 0.19
CA SER A 4 -15.80 -6.97 0.86
C SER A 4 -14.73 -7.54 -0.07
N ILE A 5 -15.14 -8.35 -1.05
CA ILE A 5 -14.20 -8.97 -2.00
C ILE A 5 -13.69 -7.92 -2.99
N ALA A 6 -14.60 -7.12 -3.57
CA ALA A 6 -14.22 -6.08 -4.52
C ALA A 6 -13.31 -5.03 -3.88
N PHE A 7 -13.59 -4.64 -2.63
CA PHE A 7 -12.77 -3.68 -1.88
C PHE A 7 -11.39 -4.25 -1.52
N ALA A 8 -11.31 -5.52 -1.13
CA ALA A 8 -10.03 -6.19 -0.87
C ALA A 8 -9.15 -6.26 -2.13
N HIS A 9 -9.74 -6.62 -3.28
CA HIS A 9 -9.01 -6.64 -4.55
C HIS A 9 -8.57 -5.25 -5.00
N SER A 10 -9.45 -4.25 -4.93
CA SER A 10 -9.09 -2.89 -5.36
C SER A 10 -7.97 -2.30 -4.50
N LEU A 11 -8.02 -2.51 -3.17
CA LEU A 11 -6.96 -2.07 -2.28
C LEU A 11 -5.64 -2.78 -2.56
N ALA A 12 -5.68 -4.10 -2.75
CA ALA A 12 -4.48 -4.89 -3.08
C ALA A 12 -3.84 -4.45 -4.42
N ILE A 13 -4.66 -4.25 -5.46
CA ILE A 13 -4.20 -3.78 -6.77
C ILE A 13 -3.64 -2.37 -6.69
N LEU A 14 -4.32 -1.45 -5.99
CA LEU A 14 -3.86 -0.07 -5.82
C LEU A 14 -2.53 -0.02 -5.07
N SER A 15 -2.43 -0.70 -3.93
CA SER A 15 -1.20 -0.74 -3.13
C SER A 15 -0.05 -1.40 -3.90
N GLY A 16 -0.30 -2.52 -4.59
CA GLY A 16 0.70 -3.18 -5.41
C GLY A 16 1.16 -2.31 -6.59
N GLY A 17 0.22 -1.67 -7.29
CA GLY A 17 0.51 -0.76 -8.39
C GLY A 17 1.33 0.46 -7.96
N LEU A 18 0.96 1.09 -6.83
CA LEU A 18 1.73 2.20 -6.27
C LEU A 18 3.14 1.77 -5.85
N TYR A 19 3.29 0.59 -5.25
CA TYR A 19 4.60 0.07 -4.88
C TYR A 19 5.51 -0.14 -6.11
N ILE A 20 4.97 -0.71 -7.19
CA ILE A 20 5.71 -0.87 -8.44
C ILE A 20 6.08 0.49 -9.03
N ALA A 21 5.15 1.45 -9.07
CA ALA A 21 5.41 2.80 -9.56
C ALA A 21 6.52 3.50 -8.75
N PHE A 22 6.47 3.42 -7.41
CA PHE A 22 7.50 3.96 -6.54
C PHE A 22 8.85 3.26 -6.71
N TYR A 23 8.85 1.94 -6.90
CA TYR A 23 10.07 1.19 -7.19
C TYR A 23 10.72 1.64 -8.50
N VAL A 24 9.93 1.77 -9.57
CA VAL A 24 10.41 2.28 -10.87
C VAL A 24 10.96 3.70 -10.71
N LEU A 25 10.26 4.57 -9.99
CA LEU A 25 10.73 5.94 -9.74
C LEU A 25 12.04 5.95 -8.93
N ALA A 26 12.18 5.09 -7.93
CA ALA A 26 13.39 4.98 -7.13
C ALA A 26 14.61 4.51 -7.95
N VAL A 27 14.39 3.67 -8.97
CA VAL A 27 15.44 3.17 -9.88
C VAL A 27 15.80 4.21 -10.95
N VAL A 28 14.81 4.84 -11.57
CA VAL A 28 15.03 5.78 -12.69
C VAL A 28 15.46 7.16 -12.19
N TRP A 29 14.85 7.66 -11.10
CA TRP A 29 15.09 9.00 -10.57
C TRP A 29 14.97 9.04 -9.04
N ARG A 30 16.08 8.68 -8.39
CA ARG A 30 16.16 8.56 -6.92
C ARG A 30 15.79 9.84 -6.17
N ASP A 31 16.17 11.01 -6.66
CA ASP A 31 15.87 12.28 -5.99
C ASP A 31 14.38 12.63 -6.06
N ALA A 32 13.73 12.40 -7.20
CA ALA A 32 12.29 12.58 -7.34
C ALA A 32 11.51 11.62 -6.42
N PHE A 33 11.98 10.37 -6.29
CA PHE A 33 11.41 9.43 -5.32
C PHE A 33 11.52 9.98 -3.88
N ARG A 34 12.70 10.43 -3.45
CA ARG A 34 12.91 10.96 -2.08
C ARG A 34 12.00 12.16 -1.81
N PHE A 35 11.92 13.09 -2.77
CA PHE A 35 11.05 14.27 -2.68
C PHE A 35 9.58 13.86 -2.54
N LEU A 36 9.06 13.03 -3.45
CA LEU A 36 7.66 12.64 -3.48
C LEU A 36 7.27 11.81 -2.25
N PHE A 37 8.12 10.86 -1.84
CA PHE A 37 7.87 9.98 -0.71
C PHE A 37 7.89 10.76 0.60
N ASN A 38 8.93 11.57 0.85
CA ASN A 38 9.02 12.37 2.08
C ASN A 38 7.89 13.41 2.18
N ALA A 39 7.39 13.93 1.06
CA ALA A 39 6.25 14.85 1.06
C ALA A 39 4.97 14.22 1.65
N GLN A 40 4.78 12.90 1.55
CA GLN A 40 3.64 12.21 2.17
C GLN A 40 3.77 12.13 3.70
N PHE A 41 4.99 12.22 4.23
CA PHE A 41 5.28 12.17 5.66
C PHE A 41 5.58 13.56 6.23
N PHE A 42 4.96 14.60 5.67
CA PHE A 42 5.12 15.99 6.11
C PHE A 42 6.59 16.48 6.09
N GLY A 43 7.38 15.98 5.13
CA GLY A 43 8.78 16.35 4.96
C GLY A 43 9.77 15.58 5.85
N ALA A 44 9.30 14.61 6.66
CA ALA A 44 10.20 13.71 7.36
C ALA A 44 11.00 12.86 6.35
N ASP A 45 12.32 12.72 6.57
CA ASP A 45 13.20 11.97 5.67
C ASP A 45 13.09 10.45 5.87
N VAL A 46 11.88 9.93 5.70
CA VAL A 46 11.57 8.51 5.83
C VAL A 46 12.22 7.70 4.70
N ALA A 47 12.43 8.31 3.54
CA ALA A 47 13.12 7.67 2.42
C ALA A 47 14.57 7.27 2.77
N ALA A 48 15.22 7.93 3.72
CA ALA A 48 16.56 7.57 4.19
C ALA A 48 16.60 6.24 4.96
N LEU A 49 15.47 5.77 5.49
CA LEU A 49 15.37 4.47 6.18
C LEU A 49 15.34 3.29 5.19
N MET A 50 15.14 3.55 3.90
CA MET A 50 15.11 2.48 2.93
C MET A 50 16.51 1.95 2.59
N PRO A 51 16.65 0.64 2.38
CA PRO A 51 17.92 0.04 1.98
C PRO A 51 18.51 0.72 0.75
N GLN A 52 19.81 1.03 0.81
CA GLN A 52 20.51 1.66 -0.29
C GLN A 52 20.63 0.76 -1.52
N GLN A 53 20.64 -0.56 -1.28
CA GLN A 53 20.70 -1.64 -2.26
C GLN A 53 19.34 -2.34 -2.34
N LEU A 54 18.69 -2.25 -3.49
CA LEU A 54 17.45 -2.95 -3.78
C LEU A 54 17.80 -4.33 -4.36
N THR A 55 17.46 -5.40 -3.65
CA THR A 55 17.59 -6.77 -4.18
C THR A 55 16.29 -7.22 -4.82
N TYR A 56 16.37 -8.01 -5.90
CA TYR A 56 15.17 -8.56 -6.55
C TYR A 56 14.33 -9.42 -5.60
N GLY A 57 14.99 -10.19 -4.71
CA GLY A 57 14.31 -11.00 -3.71
C GLY A 57 13.57 -10.15 -2.67
N GLY A 58 14.19 -9.08 -2.17
CA GLY A 58 13.56 -8.14 -1.24
C GLY A 58 12.38 -7.41 -1.86
N PHE A 59 12.50 -7.02 -3.13
CA PHE A 59 11.41 -6.40 -3.90
C PHE A 59 10.21 -7.33 -4.02
N LEU A 60 10.41 -8.55 -4.54
CA LEU A 60 9.31 -9.51 -4.73
C LEU A 60 8.67 -9.92 -3.41
N GLY A 61 9.48 -10.18 -2.37
CA GLY A 61 8.97 -10.52 -1.04
C GLY A 61 8.12 -9.39 -0.46
N THR A 62 8.56 -8.15 -0.58
CA THR A 62 7.81 -6.97 -0.12
C THR A 62 6.53 -6.79 -0.92
N LEU A 63 6.56 -6.94 -2.24
CA LEU A 63 5.38 -6.82 -3.11
C LEU A 63 4.31 -7.85 -2.73
N VAL A 64 4.70 -9.13 -2.62
CA VAL A 64 3.76 -10.20 -2.27
C VAL A 64 3.20 -9.99 -0.87
N GLY A 65 4.07 -9.67 0.11
CA GLY A 65 3.65 -9.37 1.47
C GLY A 65 2.69 -8.18 1.54
N LEU A 66 2.99 -7.09 0.81
CA LEU A 66 2.15 -5.91 0.73
C LEU A 66 0.77 -6.23 0.14
N ILE A 67 0.71 -6.95 -0.99
CA ILE A 67 -0.54 -7.33 -1.65
C ILE A 67 -1.39 -8.20 -0.72
N ALA A 68 -0.79 -9.22 -0.10
CA ALA A 68 -1.50 -10.12 0.81
C ALA A 68 -2.03 -9.36 2.04
N CYS A 69 -1.20 -8.54 2.68
CA CYS A 69 -1.60 -7.72 3.83
C CYS A 69 -2.69 -6.70 3.45
N ALA A 70 -2.53 -5.98 2.34
CA ALA A 70 -3.52 -5.01 1.87
C ALA A 70 -4.87 -5.68 1.56
N TRP A 71 -4.85 -6.88 0.96
CA TRP A 71 -6.08 -7.63 0.72
C TRP A 71 -6.77 -8.02 2.03
N VAL A 72 -6.03 -8.58 2.99
CA VAL A 72 -6.57 -8.99 4.29
C VAL A 72 -7.14 -7.81 5.06
N VAL A 73 -6.40 -6.70 5.13
CA VAL A 73 -6.85 -5.46 5.78
C VAL A 73 -8.08 -4.89 5.07
N GLY A 74 -8.09 -4.86 3.74
CA GLY A 74 -9.23 -4.41 2.96
C GLY A 74 -10.48 -5.24 3.24
N PHE A 75 -10.37 -6.56 3.19
CA PHE A 75 -11.48 -7.46 3.49
C PHE A 75 -12.01 -7.25 4.92
N ALA A 76 -11.12 -7.24 5.91
CA ALA A 76 -11.46 -7.06 7.31
C ALA A 76 -12.15 -5.71 7.55
N TRP A 77 -11.67 -4.64 6.91
CA TRP A 77 -12.26 -3.32 7.01
C TRP A 77 -13.66 -3.26 6.41
N ALA A 78 -13.85 -3.78 5.20
CA ALA A 78 -15.16 -3.81 4.56
C ALA A 78 -16.17 -4.66 5.35
N TRP A 79 -15.72 -5.77 5.93
CA TRP A 79 -16.54 -6.58 6.83
C TRP A 79 -16.95 -5.81 8.09
N LEU A 80 -16.01 -5.15 8.76
CA LEU A 80 -16.25 -4.37 9.97
C LEU A 80 -17.21 -3.20 9.68
N TYR A 81 -16.98 -2.47 8.60
CA TYR A 81 -17.86 -1.39 8.16
C TYR A 81 -19.30 -1.86 7.97
N ASN A 82 -19.49 -3.00 7.28
CA ASN A 82 -20.83 -3.55 7.07
C ASN A 82 -21.51 -3.98 8.37
N ARG A 83 -20.75 -4.51 9.33
CA ARG A 83 -21.26 -4.87 10.67
C ARG A 83 -21.73 -3.65 11.44
N LEU A 84 -20.93 -2.59 11.47
CA LEU A 84 -21.26 -1.35 12.18
C LEU A 84 -22.46 -0.64 11.52
N ALA A 85 -22.49 -0.60 10.19
CA ALA A 85 -23.61 -0.01 9.45
C ALA A 85 -24.93 -0.76 9.69
N ALA A 86 -24.89 -2.09 9.83
CA ALA A 86 -26.07 -2.89 10.13
C ALA A 86 -26.63 -2.65 11.55
N GLN A 87 -25.79 -2.25 12.51
CA GLN A 87 -26.23 -1.91 13.88
C GLN A 87 -26.92 -0.54 13.97
N GLN A 88 -26.72 0.32 12.97
CA GLN A 88 -27.31 1.67 12.92
C GLN A 88 -28.67 1.70 12.18
N ALA A 89 -29.13 0.56 11.66
CA ALA A 89 -30.44 0.46 11.02
C ALA A 89 -31.55 0.46 12.10
N PRO A 90 -32.59 1.32 11.96
CA PRO A 90 -33.70 1.38 12.92
C PRO A 90 -34.56 0.11 12.95
#